data_AF-A0A8S3AP42-F1
#
_entry.id   AF-A0A8S3AP42-F1
#
_cell.length_a   1.000
_cell.length_b   1.000
_cell.length_c   1.000
_cell.angle_alpha   90.00
_cell.angle_beta   90.00
_cell.angle_gamma   90.00
#
_symmetry.space_group_name_H-M   'P 1'
#
loop_
_entity.id
_entity.type
_entity.pdbx_description
1 polymer ?
#
loop_
_entity_poly.entity_id
_entity_poly.type
_entity_poly.pdbx_seq_one_letter_code
_entity_poly.pdbx_strand_id
1 'polypeptide(L)' 'VNLTLVDLPGMVKVAAQGQPADIVKKIDDIILEYISNENCLILAVTPANIDLVTSDALVMA' A
#
# COMPACT_ATOMS: atom_id res chain seq x y z
N VAL A 1 26.40 0.70 -6.52
CA VAL A 1 25.12 0.09 -6.10
C VAL A 1 24.05 1.15 -6.34
N ASN A 2 23.05 0.86 -7.16
CA ASN A 2 21.98 1.80 -7.50
C ASN A 2 20.71 1.35 -6.78
N LEU A 3 20.03 2.29 -6.14
CA LEU A 3 18.76 2.07 -5.47
C LEU A 3 17.65 2.77 -6.24
N THR A 4 16.51 2.10 -6.39
CA THR A 4 15.28 2.71 -6.87
C THR A 4 14.33 2.83 -5.70
N LEU A 5 13.74 4.00 -5.52
CA LEU A 5 12.72 4.25 -4.52
C LEU A 5 11.40 4.52 -5.24
N VAL A 6 10.32 3.89 -4.77
CA VAL A 6 8.97 4.04 -5.32
C VAL A 6 8.05 4.48 -4.20
N ASP A 7 7.29 5.54 -4.43
CA ASP A 7 6.21 5.97 -3.55
C ASP A 7 4.88 5.42 -4.10
N LEU A 8 4.14 4.72 -3.26
CA LEU A 8 2.91 4.03 -3.63
C LEU A 8 1.70 4.77 -3.08
N PRO A 9 0.52 4.67 -3.72
CA PRO A 9 -0.70 5.24 -3.17
C PRO A 9 -0.99 4.67 -1.78
N GLY A 10 -1.52 5.51 -0.88
CA GLY A 10 -2.00 5.02 0.41
C GLY A 10 -3.18 4.05 0.23
N MET A 11 -3.24 3.01 1.07
CA MET A 11 -4.34 2.05 1.04
C MET A 11 -5.67 2.75 1.39
N VAL A 12 -6.74 2.33 0.72
CA VAL A 12 -8.08 2.91 0.85
C VAL A 12 -9.09 1.78 1.08
N LYS A 13 -9.91 1.87 2.12
CA LYS A 13 -10.96 0.87 2.41
C LYS A 13 -12.30 1.17 1.74
N VAL A 14 -12.55 2.43 1.39
CA VAL A 14 -13.81 2.90 0.82
C VAL A 14 -13.58 3.96 -0.25
N ALA A 15 -14.30 3.88 -1.36
CA ALA A 15 -14.25 4.91 -2.39
C ALA A 15 -14.85 6.22 -1.86
N ALA A 16 -14.13 7.32 -2.00
CA ALA A 16 -14.65 8.64 -1.69
C ALA A 16 -15.65 9.11 -2.76
N GLN A 17 -16.48 10.11 -2.44
CA GLN A 17 -17.44 10.66 -3.39
C GLN A 17 -16.71 11.19 -4.64
N GLY A 18 -17.11 10.71 -5.82
CA GLY A 18 -16.49 11.08 -7.10
C GLY A 18 -15.33 10.16 -7.53
N GLN A 19 -14.97 9.16 -6.72
CA GLN A 19 -14.03 8.12 -7.15
C GLN A 19 -14.76 6.94 -7.83
N PRO A 20 -14.08 6.25 -8.75
CA PRO A 20 -14.57 4.99 -9.28
C PRO A 20 -14.82 3.95 -8.18
N ALA A 21 -15.85 3.12 -8.34
CA ALA A 21 -16.14 2.04 -7.39
C ALA A 21 -15.02 1.00 -7.29
N ASP A 22 -14.15 0.92 -8.29
CA ASP A 22 -13.03 -0.02 -8.38
C ASP A 22 -11.69 0.56 -7.87
N ILE A 23 -11.69 1.77 -7.28
CA ILE A 23 -10.46 2.44 -6.85
C ILE A 23 -9.65 1.62 -5.83
N VAL A 24 -10.34 0.96 -4.89
CA VAL A 24 -9.71 0.11 -3.87
C VAL A 24 -8.90 -0.99 -4.55
N LYS A 25 -9.55 -1.72 -5.45
CA LYS A 25 -8.90 -2.79 -6.21
C LYS A 25 -7.74 -2.28 -7.05
N LYS A 26 -7.88 -1.13 -7.73
CA LYS A 26 -6.80 -0.55 -8.53
C LYS A 26 -5.58 -0.18 -7.69
N ILE A 27 -5.79 0.36 -6.48
CA ILE A 27 -4.69 0.68 -5.58
C ILE A 27 -4.00 -0.60 -5.11
N ASP A 28 -4.76 -1.64 -4.74
CA ASP A 28 -4.21 -2.94 -4.35
C ASP A 28 -3.39 -3.57 -5.49
N ASP A 29 -3.93 -3.57 -6.72
CA ASP A 29 -3.25 -4.10 -7.91
C ASP A 29 -1.93 -3.34 -8.18
N ILE A 30 -1.93 -2.01 -8.04
CA ILE A 30 -0.71 -1.18 -8.18
C ILE A 30 0.31 -1.56 -7.12
N ILE A 31 -0.07 -1.64 -5.83
CA ILE A 31 0.87 -1.95 -4.76
C ILE A 31 1.48 -3.34 -4.97
N LEU A 32 0.64 -4.34 -5.26
CA LEU A 32 1.06 -5.73 -5.51
C LEU A 32 2.06 -5.84 -6.67
N GLU A 33 1.89 -5.05 -7.73
CA GLU A 33 2.84 -5.03 -8.85
C GLU A 33 4.27 -4.68 -8.39
N TYR A 34 4.42 -3.71 -7.49
CA TYR A 34 5.75 -3.29 -7.02
C TYR A 34 6.31 -4.20 -5.91
N ILE A 35 5.49 -4.62 -4.95
CA ILE A 35 5.96 -5.40 -3.80
C ILE A 35 6.15 -6.89 -4.12
N SER A 36 5.60 -7.38 -5.24
CA SER A 36 5.79 -8.78 -5.68
C SER A 36 7.21 -9.11 -6.13
N ASN A 37 8.07 -8.11 -6.30
CA ASN A 37 9.49 -8.32 -6.59
C ASN A 37 10.22 -8.81 -5.33
N GLU A 38 10.80 -10.01 -5.37
CA GLU A 38 11.52 -10.62 -4.24
C GLU A 38 12.71 -9.79 -3.72
N ASN A 39 13.25 -8.88 -4.54
CA ASN A 39 14.36 -7.99 -4.18
C ASN A 39 13.88 -6.60 -3.70
N CYS A 40 12.57 -6.42 -3.52
CA CYS A 40 11.96 -5.22 -2.97
C CYS A 40 12.10 -5.19 -1.45
N LEU A 41 12.49 -4.05 -0.89
CA LEU A 41 12.38 -3.79 0.54
C LEU A 41 11.06 -3.04 0.81
N ILE A 42 10.14 -3.70 1.50
CA ILE A 42 8.85 -3.09 1.87
C ILE A 42 9.03 -2.28 3.16
N LEU A 43 8.72 -0.98 3.10
CA LEU A 43 8.68 -0.11 4.27
C LEU A 43 7.21 0.07 4.73
N ALA A 44 6.75 -0.80 5.63
CA ALA A 44 5.38 -0.75 6.16
C ALA A 44 5.19 0.41 7.17
N VAL A 45 4.87 1.61 6.67
CA VAL A 45 4.66 2.81 7.49
C VAL A 45 3.31 2.75 8.20
N THR A 46 3.33 2.75 9.53
CA THR A 46 2.12 2.73 10.37
C THR A 46 2.11 3.95 11.30
N PRO A 47 1.01 4.73 11.36
CA PRO A 47 0.85 5.80 12.34
C PRO A 47 0.95 5.26 13.78
N ALA A 48 1.59 6.03 14.67
CA ALA A 48 1.79 5.60 16.07
C ALA A 48 0.51 5.61 16.93
N ASN A 49 -0.58 6.17 16.42
CA ASN A 49 -1.87 6.28 17.11
C ASN A 49 -2.85 5.15 16.76
N ILE A 50 -2.47 4.21 15.91
CA ILE A 50 -3.29 3.04 15.56
C ILE A 50 -2.63 1.75 16.06
N ASP A 51 -3.44 0.76 16.39
CA ASP A 51 -2.93 -0.54 16.79
C ASP A 51 -2.23 -1.21 15.62
N LEU A 52 -1.05 -1.78 15.87
CA LEU A 52 -0.24 -2.45 14.83
C LEU A 52 -1.00 -3.56 14.12
N VAL A 53 -1.87 -4.27 14.84
CA VAL A 53 -2.71 -5.36 14.31
C VAL A 53 -3.73 -4.86 13.29
N THR A 54 -4.06 -3.57 13.31
CA THR A 54 -4.97 -2.93 12.35
C THR A 54 -4.24 -2.23 11.20
N SER A 55 -2.91 -2.36 11.13
CA SER A 55 -2.10 -1.75 10.08
C SER A 55 -2.30 -2.48 8.76
N ASP A 56 -2.95 -1.82 7.81
CA ASP A 56 -3.14 -2.36 6.46
C ASP A 56 -1.78 -2.59 5.77
N ALA A 57 -0.77 -1.76 6.08
CA ALA A 57 0.56 -1.85 5.47
C ALA A 57 1.28 -3.13 5.91
N LEU A 58 1.06 -3.56 7.16
CA LEU A 58 1.66 -4.79 7.69
C LEU A 58 0.88 -6.03 7.26
N VAL A 59 -0.43 -5.90 7.01
CA VAL A 59 -1.26 -7.01 6.51
C VAL A 59 -0.97 -7.31 5.03
N MET A 60 -0.60 -6.29 4.25
CA MET A 60 -0.29 -6.42 2.83
C MET A 60 1.18 -6.80 2.54
N ALA A 61 2.11 -6.46 3.44
CA ALA A 61 3.53 -6.77 3.34
C ALA A 61 3.84 -8.25 3.64
#